data_AF-A0A1S1R887-F1
#
_entry.id   AF-A0A1S1R887-F1
#
_cell.length_a   1.000
_cell.length_b   1.000
_cell.length_c   1.000
_cell.angle_alpha   90.00
_cell.angle_beta   90.00
_cell.angle_gamma   90.00
#
_symmetry.space_group_name_H-M   'P 1'
#
loop_
_entity.id
_entity.type
_entity.pdbx_description
1 polymer ?
#
loop_
_entity_poly.entity_id
_entity_poly.type
_entity_poly.pdbx_seq_one_letter_code
_entity_poly.pdbx_strand_id
1 'polypeptide(L)' 'MSRRRRGAAGCSASTITPASNAVIDGTGTAPDGENYRQRINSWIRGQRLADGFVDFDAAVRDPADPSAGCQR' A
#
# COMPACT_ATOMS: atom_id res chain seq x y z
N MET A 1 -8.49 15.70 23.63
CA MET A 1 -8.45 14.23 23.80
C MET A 1 -7.45 13.65 22.83
N SER A 2 -6.18 13.52 23.22
CA SER A 2 -5.14 12.91 22.39
C SER A 2 -4.32 11.99 23.28
N ARG A 3 -4.62 10.69 23.25
CA ARG A 3 -3.76 9.69 23.90
C ARG A 3 -2.61 9.39 22.94
N ARG A 4 -1.52 10.14 23.11
CA ARG A 4 -0.19 9.72 22.67
C ARG A 4 0.15 8.41 23.39
N ARG A 5 -0.02 7.26 22.73
CA ARG A 5 0.63 6.03 23.18
C ARG A 5 2.07 6.05 22.65
N ARG A 6 3.01 6.42 23.52
CA ARG A 6 4.44 6.19 23.29
C ARG A 6 4.77 4.78 23.80
N GLY A 7 5.43 3.97 22.97
CA GLY A 7 6.27 2.85 23.41
C GLY A 7 5.61 1.48 23.46
N ALA A 8 5.43 0.85 22.29
CA ALA A 8 5.61 -0.58 22.08
C ALA A 8 6.02 -0.73 20.61
N ALA A 9 7.05 -1.51 20.31
CA ALA A 9 7.36 -1.88 18.92
C ALA A 9 6.23 -2.80 18.44
N GLY A 10 5.15 -2.19 18.01
CA GLY A 10 3.95 -2.85 17.53
C GLY A 10 4.12 -3.37 16.11
N CYS A 11 3.43 -4.45 15.77
CA CYS A 11 3.40 -4.95 14.40
C CYS A 11 2.75 -3.89 13.51
N SER A 12 3.49 -3.39 12.53
CA SER A 12 3.01 -2.39 11.57
C SER A 12 2.78 -3.03 10.21
N ALA A 13 1.64 -2.72 9.58
CA ALA A 13 1.37 -3.12 8.20
C ALA A 13 1.90 -2.05 7.23
N SER A 14 2.03 -2.37 5.94
CA SER A 14 2.41 -1.40 4.90
C SER A 14 1.62 -1.66 3.63
N THR A 15 1.15 -0.61 2.95
CA THR A 15 0.42 -0.75 1.69
C THR A 15 1.33 -1.21 0.56
N ILE A 16 0.78 -2.00 -0.36
CA ILE A 16 1.45 -2.44 -1.59
C ILE A 16 1.48 -1.26 -2.57
N THR A 17 2.66 -0.92 -3.06
CA THR A 17 2.88 0.17 -4.02
C THR A 17 2.13 -0.08 -5.34
N PRO A 18 1.80 0.98 -6.11
CA PRO A 18 1.26 0.80 -7.44
C PRO A 18 2.22 -0.05 -8.28
N ALA A 19 1.67 -0.96 -9.08
CA ALA A 19 2.44 -1.99 -9.73
C ALA A 19 2.27 -2.00 -11.25
N SER A 20 1.49 -1.11 -11.87
CA SER A 20 1.15 -1.22 -13.29
C SER A 20 2.33 -1.14 -14.27
N ASN A 21 3.53 -0.83 -13.78
CA ASN A 21 4.80 -0.88 -14.51
C ASN A 21 5.85 -1.84 -13.91
N ALA A 22 5.51 -2.61 -12.87
CA ALA A 22 6.38 -3.59 -12.24
C ALA A 22 6.33 -4.91 -13.01
N VAL A 23 7.47 -5.60 -13.10
CA VAL A 23 7.58 -6.95 -13.71
C VAL A 23 6.54 -7.94 -13.13
N ILE A 24 6.11 -7.69 -11.89
CA ILE A 24 5.16 -8.50 -11.11
C ILE A 24 3.69 -8.29 -11.51
N ASP A 25 3.35 -7.21 -12.21
CA ASP A 25 1.97 -6.83 -12.59
C ASP A 25 1.85 -6.51 -14.09
N GLY A 26 2.97 -6.49 -14.83
CA GLY A 26 3.01 -5.97 -16.21
C GLY A 26 3.21 -6.95 -17.36
N THR A 27 3.80 -8.14 -17.19
CA THR A 27 4.22 -8.92 -18.41
C THR A 27 4.15 -10.46 -18.34
N GLY A 28 3.54 -11.08 -17.31
CA GLY A 28 3.30 -12.54 -17.42
C GLY A 28 2.76 -13.33 -16.23
N THR A 29 2.66 -12.78 -15.02
CA THR A 29 2.44 -13.60 -13.81
C THR A 29 1.19 -13.27 -12.96
N ALA A 30 0.57 -12.08 -13.09
CA ALA A 30 -0.59 -11.70 -12.29
C ALA A 30 -1.56 -10.74 -13.02
N PRO A 31 -2.49 -11.24 -13.86
CA PRO A 31 -3.39 -10.40 -14.65
C PRO A 31 -4.38 -9.55 -13.82
N ASP A 32 -4.61 -9.90 -12.56
CA ASP A 32 -5.50 -9.19 -11.63
C ASP A 32 -4.72 -8.48 -10.49
N GLY A 33 -3.41 -8.29 -10.65
CA GLY A 33 -2.53 -7.76 -9.60
C GLY A 33 -3.01 -6.43 -9.01
N GLU A 34 -3.42 -5.49 -9.87
CA GLU A 34 -3.99 -4.21 -9.44
C GLU A 34 -5.30 -4.35 -8.63
N ASN A 35 -6.19 -5.28 -9.00
CA ASN A 35 -7.41 -5.53 -8.24
C ASN A 35 -7.09 -6.04 -6.83
N TYR A 36 -6.15 -6.99 -6.74
CA TYR A 36 -5.70 -7.51 -5.44
C TYR A 36 -4.98 -6.45 -4.62
N ARG A 37 -4.15 -5.62 -5.25
CA ARG A 37 -3.48 -4.48 -4.59
C ARG A 37 -4.49 -3.54 -3.94
N GLN A 38 -5.54 -3.15 -4.66
CA GLN A 38 -6.60 -2.29 -4.13
C GLN A 38 -7.34 -2.94 -2.95
N ARG A 39 -7.68 -4.23 -3.06
CA ARG A 39 -8.37 -4.99 -2.01
C ARG A 39 -7.52 -5.10 -0.74
N ILE A 40 -6.24 -5.46 -0.89
CA ILE A 40 -5.30 -5.59 0.22
C ILE A 40 -5.06 -4.22 0.88
N ASN A 41 -4.81 -3.17 0.10
CA ASN A 41 -4.58 -1.83 0.65
C ASN A 41 -5.80 -1.29 1.39
N SER A 42 -7.01 -1.57 0.90
CA SER A 42 -8.24 -1.21 1.60
C SER A 42 -8.38 -1.94 2.92
N TRP A 43 -8.04 -3.23 2.96
CA TRP A 43 -8.02 -4.01 4.20
C TRP A 43 -6.97 -3.48 5.19
N ILE A 44 -5.75 -3.16 4.73
CA ILE A 44 -4.68 -2.61 5.57
C ILE A 44 -5.08 -1.28 6.20
N ARG A 45 -5.79 -0.41 5.47
CA ARG A 45 -6.24 0.89 5.99
C ARG A 45 -7.42 0.79 6.96
N GLY A 46 -8.25 -0.24 6.83
CA GLY A 46 -9.47 -0.42 7.63
C GLY A 46 -9.35 -1.39 8.81
N GLN A 47 -8.31 -2.22 8.85
CA GLN A 47 -8.08 -3.18 9.93
C GLN A 47 -7.68 -2.50 11.25
N ARG A 48 -7.74 -3.28 12.34
CA ARG A 48 -7.27 -2.87 13.68
C ARG A 48 -6.35 -3.90 14.32
N LEU A 49 -5.80 -4.82 13.52
CA LEU A 49 -4.91 -5.90 13.97
C LEU A 49 -3.47 -5.42 14.13
N ALA A 50 -3.09 -4.36 13.41
CA ALA A 50 -1.78 -3.73 13.49
C ALA A 50 -1.86 -2.49 14.38
N ASP A 51 -0.74 -2.13 15.01
CA ASP A 51 -0.63 -0.91 15.82
C ASP A 51 -0.63 0.36 14.97
N GLY A 52 -0.39 0.21 13.67
CA GLY A 52 -0.48 1.24 12.65
C GLY A 52 -0.12 0.69 11.27
N PHE A 53 -0.18 1.56 10.26
CA PHE A 53 0.30 1.24 8.92
C PHE A 53 1.08 2.39 8.30
N VAL A 54 1.96 2.05 7.36
CA VAL A 54 2.67 3.01 6.50
C VAL A 54 2.05 2.95 5.10
N ASP A 55 1.67 4.11 4.56
CA ASP A 55 1.03 4.19 3.24
C ASP A 55 2.04 4.47 2.12
N PHE A 56 2.79 3.44 1.71
CA PHE A 56 3.72 3.55 0.59
C PHE A 56 3.00 3.74 -0.74
N ASP A 57 1.83 3.14 -0.92
CA ASP A 57 0.96 3.36 -2.07
C ASP A 57 0.72 4.85 -2.31
N ALA A 58 0.29 5.59 -1.29
CA ALA A 58 0.13 7.04 -1.40
C ALA A 58 1.46 7.78 -1.59
N ALA A 59 2.54 7.32 -0.97
CA ALA A 59 3.83 8.01 -0.98
C ALA A 59 4.53 8.00 -2.35
N VAL A 60 4.35 6.93 -3.14
CA VAL A 60 5.04 6.75 -4.43
C VAL A 60 4.12 6.83 -5.64
N ARG A 61 2.82 7.07 -5.46
CA ARG A 61 1.85 7.16 -6.56
C ARG A 61 2.18 8.30 -7.52
N ASP A 62 2.10 8.02 -8.82
CA ASP A 62 2.17 9.06 -9.85
C ASP A 62 0.85 9.85 -9.88
N PRO A 63 0.87 11.19 -9.71
CA PRO A 63 -0.35 12.00 -9.81
C PRO A 63 -0.98 12.02 -11.21
N ALA A 64 -0.21 11.74 -12.27
CA ALA A 64 -0.70 11.64 -13.64
C ALA A 64 -1.30 10.26 -13.96
N ASP A 65 -0.82 9.20 -13.30
CA ASP A 65 -1.38 7.85 -13.40
C ASP A 65 -1.42 7.17 -12.01
N PRO A 66 -2.58 7.16 -11.33
CA PRO A 66 -2.75 6.60 -10.00
C PRO A 66 -2.42 5.10 -9.86
N SER A 67 -2.36 4.37 -10.98
CA SER A 67 -2.04 2.95 -11.04
C SER A 67 -0.53 2.71 -11.22
N ALA A 68 0.22 3.74 -11.60
CA ALA A 68 1.68 3.71 -11.70
C ALA A 68 2.38 4.34 -10.48
N GLY A 69 3.59 3.85 -10.21
CA GLY A 69 4.51 4.52 -9.30
C GLY A 69 5.23 5.68 -9.99
N CYS A 70 5.80 6.60 -9.22
CA CYS A 70 6.61 7.71 -9.70
C CYS A 70 7.83 7.18 -10.47
N GLN A 71 7.81 7.38 -11.79
CA GLN A 71 8.91 7.04 -12.70
C GLN A 71 9.82 8.26 -12.82
N ARG A 72 10.68 8.47 -11.82
CA ARG A 72 11.68 9.53 -11.89
C ARG A 72 12.95 9.07 -12.58
#